data_AF-A0A2A3MNL6-F1
#
_entry.id   AF-A0A2A3MNL6-F1
#
_cell.length_a   1.000
_cell.length_b   1.000
_cell.length_c   1.000
_cell.angle_alpha   90.00
_cell.angle_beta   90.00
_cell.angle_gamma   90.00
#
_symmetry.space_group_name_H-M   'P 1'
#
loop_
_entity.id
_entity.type
_entity.pdbx_description
1 polymer ?
#
loop_
_entity_poly.entity_id
_entity_poly.type
_entity_poly.pdbx_seq_one_letter_code
_entity_poly.pdbx_strand_id
1 'polypeptide(L)'
;RYVHTLTHELKSPLAAIRGAAELLQDDMPADQRQRFITNIEGESARMQQLIERLLNLAMVEQRQGLEERVAVPLDELIDELLNAQSVRIERLQLRIEKDIAHDLQLIGERFLLRQALANLLENALDFTPKG
;
A
#
# COMPACT_ATOMS: atom_id res chain seq x y z
N ARG A 1 19.12 5.92 8.16
CA ARG A 1 19.38 4.57 7.57
C ARG A 1 18.32 4.23 6.53
N TYR A 2 17.03 4.42 6.80
CA TYR A 2 15.91 4.20 5.87
C TYR A 2 15.95 5.04 4.59
N VAL A 3 16.32 6.33 4.66
CA VAL A 3 16.47 7.18 3.46
C VAL A 3 17.47 6.57 2.46
N HIS A 4 18.52 5.91 2.94
CA HIS A 4 19.50 5.25 2.08
C HIS A 4 18.93 3.98 1.43
N THR A 5 18.25 3.13 2.20
CA THR A 5 17.55 1.95 1.69
C THR A 5 16.49 2.33 0.66
N LEU A 6 15.67 3.34 0.95
CA LEU A 6 14.63 3.83 0.05
C LEU A 6 15.22 4.43 -1.23
N THR A 7 16.33 5.16 -1.11
CA THR A 7 17.04 5.68 -2.30
C THR A 7 17.50 4.54 -3.20
N HIS A 8 17.96 3.42 -2.64
CA HIS A 8 18.31 2.24 -3.43
C HIS A 8 17.08 1.55 -4.03
N GLU A 9 15.99 1.43 -3.27
CA GLU A 9 14.75 0.83 -3.75
C GLU A 9 14.04 1.66 -4.81
N LEU A 10 14.18 3.00 -4.80
CA LEU A 10 13.64 3.89 -5.83
C LEU A 10 14.46 3.90 -7.13
N LYS A 11 15.75 3.56 -7.09
CA LYS A 11 16.58 3.50 -8.31
C LYS A 11 16.11 2.44 -9.30
N SER A 12 15.69 1.29 -8.79
CA SER A 12 15.24 0.17 -9.63
C SER A 12 13.98 0.52 -10.46
N PRO A 13 12.87 0.99 -9.87
CA PRO A 13 11.68 1.36 -10.63
C PRO A 13 11.97 2.54 -11.57
N LEU A 14 12.77 3.53 -11.14
CA LEU A 14 13.16 4.64 -12.00
C LEU A 14 13.96 4.19 -13.23
N ALA A 15 14.90 3.25 -13.07
CA ALA A 15 15.65 2.68 -14.17
C ALA A 15 14.75 1.88 -15.13
N ALA A 16 13.79 1.12 -14.60
CA ALA A 16 12.82 0.37 -15.40
C ALA A 16 11.90 1.31 -16.21
N ILE A 17 11.39 2.38 -15.60
CA ILE A 17 10.61 3.42 -16.29
C ILE A 17 11.42 4.05 -17.41
N ARG A 18 12.67 4.45 -17.13
CA ARG A 18 13.53 5.08 -18.13
C ARG A 18 13.82 4.15 -19.30
N GLY A 19 14.17 2.89 -19.04
CA GLY A 19 14.42 1.91 -20.09
C GLY A 19 13.17 1.61 -20.94
N ALA A 20 11.99 1.49 -20.31
CA ALA A 20 10.74 1.32 -21.05
C ALA A 20 10.40 2.56 -21.91
N ALA A 21 10.64 3.77 -21.39
CA ALA A 21 10.43 5.02 -22.12
C ALA A 21 11.41 5.21 -23.29
N GLU A 22 12.67 4.78 -23.14
CA GLU A 22 13.66 4.75 -24.22
C GLU A 22 13.21 3.81 -25.34
N LEU A 23 12.78 2.59 -25.01
CA LEU A 23 12.31 1.61 -26.00
C LEU A 23 11.07 2.11 -26.75
N LEU A 24 10.16 2.85 -26.10
CA LEU A 24 8.96 3.42 -26.71
C LEU A 24 9.24 4.45 -27.82
N GLN A 25 10.49 4.91 -27.97
CA GLN A 25 10.90 5.80 -29.06
C GLN A 25 11.05 5.06 -30.40
N ASP A 26 11.29 3.75 -30.36
CA ASP A 26 11.40 2.92 -31.56
C ASP A 26 10.02 2.56 -32.13
N ASP A 27 9.99 2.24 -33.43
CA ASP A 27 8.77 1.71 -34.04
C ASP A 27 8.53 0.27 -33.58
N MET A 28 7.32 -0.02 -33.13
CA MET A 28 6.98 -1.31 -32.55
C MET A 28 5.49 -1.62 -32.65
N PRO A 29 5.11 -2.92 -32.64
CA PRO A 29 3.73 -3.35 -32.56
C PRO A 29 2.95 -2.75 -31.38
N ALA A 30 1.65 -2.56 -31.56
CA ALA A 30 0.78 -1.93 -30.56
C ALA A 30 0.71 -2.71 -29.24
N ASP A 31 0.76 -4.04 -29.28
CA ASP A 31 0.77 -4.91 -28.10
C ASP A 31 2.07 -4.76 -27.30
N GLN A 32 3.21 -4.64 -27.98
CA GLN A 32 4.51 -4.40 -27.35
C GLN A 32 4.57 -3.01 -26.72
N ARG A 33 4.08 -1.98 -27.43
CA ARG A 33 3.92 -0.62 -26.91
C ARG A 33 3.08 -0.60 -25.63
N GLN A 34 1.94 -1.28 -25.63
CA GLN A 34 1.05 -1.36 -24.48
C GLN A 34 1.72 -2.02 -23.27
N ARG A 35 2.56 -3.04 -23.48
CA ARG A 35 3.32 -3.68 -22.39
C ARG A 35 4.30 -2.70 -21.72
N PHE A 36 5.02 -1.89 -22.50
CA PHE A 36 5.93 -0.89 -21.94
C PHE A 36 5.19 0.23 -21.19
N ILE A 37 4.04 0.69 -21.72
CA ILE A 37 3.18 1.65 -21.01
C ILE A 37 2.71 1.06 -19.67
N THR A 38 2.19 -0.17 -19.69
CA THR A 38 1.73 -0.86 -18.47
C THR A 38 2.87 -1.03 -17.46
N ASN A 39 4.09 -1.32 -17.93
CA ASN A 39 5.27 -1.40 -17.08
C ASN A 39 5.60 -0.06 -16.42
N ILE A 40 5.55 1.05 -17.19
CA ILE A 40 5.77 2.41 -16.66
C ILE A 40 4.73 2.75 -15.58
N GLU A 41 3.45 2.45 -15.84
CA GLU A 41 2.37 2.69 -14.87
C GLU A 41 2.57 1.88 -13.59
N GLY A 42 2.93 0.59 -13.71
CA GLY A 42 3.18 -0.28 -12.57
C GLY A 42 4.36 0.19 -11.70
N GLU A 43 5.48 0.55 -12.33
CA GLU A 43 6.65 1.06 -11.61
C GLU A 43 6.42 2.45 -11.01
N SER A 44 5.61 3.29 -11.65
CA SER A 44 5.21 4.59 -11.10
C SER A 44 4.34 4.43 -9.84
N ALA A 45 3.38 3.52 -9.87
CA ALA A 45 2.57 3.18 -8.71
C ALA A 45 3.42 2.62 -7.56
N ARG A 46 4.40 1.76 -7.87
CA ARG A 46 5.37 1.25 -6.89
C ARG A 46 6.18 2.37 -6.25
N MET A 47 6.66 3.35 -7.03
CA MET A 47 7.39 4.50 -6.48
C MET A 47 6.51 5.35 -5.56
N GLN A 48 5.26 5.59 -5.95
CA GLN A 48 4.31 6.34 -5.12
C GLN A 48 4.13 5.67 -3.75
N GLN A 49 3.92 4.35 -3.73
CA GLN A 49 3.78 3.57 -2.50
C GLN A 49 5.02 3.66 -1.59
N LEU A 50 6.22 3.63 -2.17
CA LEU A 50 7.47 3.81 -1.40
C LEU A 50 7.58 5.20 -0.78
N ILE A 51 7.19 6.25 -1.51
CA ILE A 51 7.18 7.63 -1.01
C ILE A 51 6.17 7.79 0.13
N GLU A 52 4.95 7.27 -0.05
CA GLU A 52 3.91 7.29 0.98
C GLU A 52 4.38 6.59 2.27
N ARG A 53 5.01 5.41 2.15
CA ARG A 53 5.60 4.69 3.30
C ARG A 53 6.67 5.52 4.02
N LEU A 54 7.51 6.23 3.28
CA LEU A 54 8.53 7.11 3.87
C LEU A 54 7.90 8.28 4.64
N LEU A 55 6.92 8.95 4.04
CA LEU A 55 6.22 10.08 4.68
C LEU A 55 5.51 9.63 5.95
N ASN A 56 4.85 8.48 5.92
CA ASN A 56 4.21 7.88 7.08
C ASN A 56 5.21 7.56 8.20
N LEU A 57 6.36 6.97 7.86
CA LEU A 57 7.42 6.69 8.83
C LEU A 57 7.96 7.98 9.46
N ALA A 58 8.25 9.00 8.63
CA ALA A 58 8.77 10.29 9.11
C ALA A 58 7.77 10.98 10.06
N MET A 59 6.48 10.90 9.75
CA MET A 59 5.42 11.43 10.61
C MET A 59 5.35 10.71 11.95
N VAL A 60 5.53 9.38 11.99
CA VAL A 60 5.56 8.61 13.24
C VAL A 60 6.82 8.93 14.05
N GLU A 61 7.99 9.05 13.42
CA GLU A 61 9.26 9.37 14.10
C GLU A 61 9.29 10.79 14.68
N GLN A 62 8.61 11.76 14.05
CA GLN A 62 8.56 13.14 14.52
C GLN A 62 7.64 13.32 15.74
N ARG A 63 6.75 12.35 16.02
CA ARG A 63 5.83 12.40 17.16
C ARG A 63 6.54 11.99 18.44
N GLN A 64 6.43 12.84 19.48
CA GLN A 64 7.01 12.57 20.81
C GLN A 64 6.12 11.66 21.69
N GLY A 65 4.99 11.21 21.18
CA GLY A 65 4.02 10.38 21.90
C GLY A 65 2.70 10.29 21.14
N LEU A 66 1.70 9.67 21.78
CA LEU A 66 0.32 9.70 21.30
C LEU A 66 -0.33 11.00 21.81
N GLU A 67 -0.88 11.80 20.91
CA GLU A 67 -1.45 13.12 21.22
C GLU A 67 -2.95 13.05 21.53
N GLU A 68 -3.72 12.25 20.78
CA GLU A 68 -5.18 12.19 20.89
C GLU A 68 -5.69 10.76 21.00
N ARG A 69 -5.55 10.16 22.18
CA ARG A 69 -6.07 8.81 22.45
C ARG A 69 -7.57 8.87 22.67
N VAL A 70 -8.32 8.23 21.77
CA VAL A 70 -9.77 8.09 21.87
C VAL A 70 -10.14 6.61 21.86
N ALA A 71 -11.36 6.31 22.32
CA ALA A 71 -11.93 4.99 22.11
C ALA A 71 -12.29 4.83 20.63
N VAL A 72 -11.67 3.85 19.98
CA VAL A 72 -11.87 3.53 18.57
C VAL A 72 -12.59 2.18 18.47
N PRO A 73 -13.83 2.13 17.97
CA PRO A 73 -14.52 0.87 17.68
C PRO A 73 -13.71 0.09 16.63
N LEU A 74 -13.19 -1.08 17.02
CA LEU A 74 -12.34 -1.87 16.12
C LEU A 74 -13.14 -2.40 14.92
N ASP A 75 -14.39 -2.79 15.16
CA ASP A 75 -15.28 -3.35 14.16
C ASP A 75 -15.48 -2.41 12.96
N GLU A 76 -15.86 -1.16 13.25
CA GLU A 76 -16.05 -0.10 12.24
C GLU A 76 -14.75 0.20 11.49
N LEU A 77 -13.62 0.21 12.19
CA LEU A 77 -12.32 0.50 11.57
C LEU A 77 -11.90 -0.60 10.59
N ILE A 78 -12.16 -1.86 10.93
CA ILE A 78 -11.90 -3.00 10.04
C ILE A 78 -12.83 -2.96 8.83
N ASP A 79 -14.12 -2.65 9.02
CA ASP A 79 -15.07 -2.53 7.91
C ASP A 79 -14.67 -1.44 6.91
N GLU A 80 -14.19 -0.28 7.38
CA GLU A 80 -13.63 0.76 6.51
C GLU A 80 -12.46 0.26 5.65
N LEU A 81 -11.55 -0.51 6.26
CA LEU A 81 -10.38 -1.05 5.57
C LEU A 81 -10.74 -2.12 4.56
N LEU A 82 -11.67 -3.02 4.90
CA LEU A 82 -12.16 -4.06 4.00
C LEU A 82 -12.92 -3.44 2.82
N ASN A 83 -13.76 -2.44 3.07
CA ASN A 83 -14.49 -1.73 2.01
C ASN A 83 -13.52 -1.03 1.03
N ALA A 84 -12.47 -0.39 1.54
CA ALA A 84 -11.44 0.26 0.72
C ALA A 84 -10.66 -0.73 -0.17
N GLN A 85 -10.62 -2.01 0.19
CA GLN A 85 -9.93 -3.07 -0.56
C GLN A 85 -10.88 -4.06 -1.24
N SER A 86 -12.19 -3.81 -1.24
CA SER A 86 -13.24 -4.71 -1.76
C SER A 86 -12.94 -5.25 -3.17
N VAL A 87 -12.69 -4.35 -4.13
CA VAL A 87 -12.34 -4.72 -5.52
C VAL A 87 -11.13 -5.63 -5.59
N ARG A 88 -10.11 -5.38 -4.74
CA ARG A 88 -8.88 -6.17 -4.70
C ARG A 88 -9.14 -7.55 -4.10
N ILE A 89 -9.91 -7.61 -3.01
CA ILE A 89 -10.32 -8.86 -2.33
C ILE A 89 -11.11 -9.74 -3.31
N GLU A 90 -12.10 -9.17 -4.00
CA GLU A 90 -12.92 -9.86 -5.00
C GLU A 90 -12.07 -10.42 -6.14
N ARG A 91 -11.14 -9.61 -6.68
CA ARG A 91 -10.23 -10.02 -7.76
C ARG A 91 -9.31 -11.16 -7.33
N LEU A 92 -8.88 -11.19 -6.07
CA LEU A 92 -8.05 -12.25 -5.51
C LEU A 92 -8.87 -13.48 -5.08
N GLN A 93 -10.20 -13.36 -5.07
CA GLN A 93 -11.14 -14.41 -4.63
C GLN A 93 -10.86 -14.88 -3.20
N LEU A 94 -10.51 -13.95 -2.31
CA LEU A 94 -10.17 -14.26 -0.93
C LEU A 94 -11.43 -14.29 -0.06
N ARG A 95 -11.51 -15.29 0.83
CA ARG A 95 -12.49 -15.30 1.91
C ARG A 95 -11.98 -14.48 3.10
N ILE A 96 -12.79 -13.53 3.56
CA ILE A 96 -12.53 -12.76 4.78
C ILE A 96 -13.41 -13.30 5.91
N GLU A 97 -12.80 -13.66 7.03
CA GLU A 97 -13.49 -13.99 8.27
C GLU A 97 -13.19 -12.92 9.31
N LYS A 98 -14.24 -12.27 9.80
CA LYS A 98 -14.16 -11.25 10.86
C LYS A 98 -14.74 -11.84 12.14
N ASP A 99 -13.88 -12.15 13.11
CA ASP A 99 -14.25 -12.56 14.46
C ASP A 99 -13.80 -11.48 15.45
N ILE A 100 -14.68 -10.50 15.67
CA ILE A 100 -14.44 -9.32 16.50
C ILE A 100 -15.67 -9.11 17.38
N ALA A 101 -15.45 -8.95 18.68
CA ALA A 101 -16.54 -8.60 19.60
C ALA A 101 -17.08 -7.20 19.25
N HIS A 102 -18.41 -7.07 19.18
CA HIS A 102 -19.07 -5.86 18.68
C HIS A 102 -18.77 -4.58 19.48
N ASP A 103 -18.45 -4.73 20.77
CA ASP A 103 -18.11 -3.66 21.71
C ASP A 103 -16.60 -3.50 21.94
N LEU A 104 -15.75 -4.20 21.17
CA LEU A 104 -14.31 -4.10 21.32
C LEU A 104 -13.81 -2.72 20.87
N GLN A 105 -13.28 -1.97 21.83
CA GLN A 105 -12.69 -0.65 21.62
C GLN A 105 -11.19 -0.69 21.89
N LEU A 106 -10.42 -0.03 21.02
CA LEU A 106 -9.01 0.24 21.24
C LEU A 106 -8.84 1.69 21.72
N ILE A 107 -8.01 1.89 22.74
CA ILE A 107 -7.63 3.23 23.18
C ILE A 107 -6.37 3.65 22.42
N GLY A 108 -6.51 4.59 21.49
CA GLY A 108 -5.40 5.05 20.68
C GLY A 108 -5.82 6.14 19.70
N GLU A 109 -4.86 6.54 18.86
CA GLU A 109 -5.16 7.46 17.78
C GLU A 109 -5.74 6.68 16.59
N ARG A 110 -6.96 7.05 16.18
CA ARG A 110 -7.65 6.39 15.05
C ARG A 110 -6.79 6.32 13.81
N PHE A 111 -6.08 7.40 13.48
CA PHE A 111 -5.19 7.47 12.32
C PHE A 111 -4.08 6.41 12.37
N LEU A 112 -3.37 6.30 13.49
CA LEU A 112 -2.26 5.34 13.65
C LEU A 112 -2.76 3.89 13.68
N LEU A 113 -3.89 3.64 14.36
CA LEU A 113 -4.52 2.31 14.36
C LEU A 113 -4.95 1.90 12.95
N ARG A 114 -5.59 2.82 12.21
CA ARG A 114 -5.97 2.59 10.81
C ARG A 114 -4.76 2.25 9.96
N GLN A 115 -3.67 3.00 10.12
CA GLN A 115 -2.45 2.81 9.35
C GLN A 115 -1.76 1.48 9.65
N ALA A 116 -1.67 1.11 10.93
CA ALA A 116 -1.11 -0.18 11.34
C ALA A 116 -1.93 -1.35 10.78
N LEU A 117 -3.25 -1.29 10.91
CA LEU A 117 -4.15 -2.33 10.40
C LEU A 117 -4.17 -2.39 8.87
N ALA A 118 -4.12 -1.24 8.19
CA ALA A 118 -4.00 -1.18 6.73
C ALA A 118 -2.73 -1.87 6.24
N ASN A 119 -1.58 -1.63 6.89
CA ASN A 119 -0.32 -2.30 6.54
C ASN A 119 -0.41 -3.82 6.71
N LEU A 120 -1.09 -4.30 7.76
CA LEU A 120 -1.30 -5.73 7.97
C LEU A 120 -2.23 -6.33 6.90
N LEU A 121 -3.31 -5.62 6.56
CA LEU A 121 -4.24 -6.03 5.51
C LEU A 121 -3.56 -6.06 4.14
N GLU A 122 -2.78 -5.03 3.79
CA GLU A 122 -1.99 -4.99 2.55
C GLU A 122 -1.05 -6.19 2.45
N ASN A 123 -0.30 -6.48 3.52
CA ASN A 123 0.56 -7.66 3.57
C ASN A 123 -0.25 -8.96 3.39
N ALA A 124 -1.40 -9.08 4.04
CA ALA A 124 -2.26 -10.26 3.85
C ALA A 124 -2.72 -10.40 2.38
N LEU A 125 -3.12 -9.30 1.74
CA LEU A 125 -3.55 -9.28 0.33
C LEU A 125 -2.39 -9.46 -0.66
N ASP A 126 -1.16 -9.12 -0.30
CA ASP A 126 0.04 -9.30 -1.12
C ASP A 126 0.52 -10.75 -1.10
N PHE A 127 0.42 -11.43 0.04
CA PHE A 127 1.08 -12.72 0.27
C PHE A 127 0.13 -13.92 0.40
N THR A 128 -1.19 -13.71 0.46
CA THR A 128 -2.16 -14.82 0.49
C THR A 128 -2.44 -15.32 -0.93
N PRO A 129 -2.21 -16.61 -1.22
CA PRO A 129 -2.62 -17.23 -2.49
C PRO A 129 -4.14 -17.17 -2.67
N LYS A 130 -4.63 -17.28 -3.92
CA LYS A 130 -6.07 -17.32 -4.18
C LYS A 130 -6.74 -18.49 -3.44
N GLY A 131 -7.87 -18.24 -2.78
CA GLY A 131 -8.61 -19.24 -2.00
C GLY A 131 -9.55 -18.63 -0.98
#